data_AF-A0A117IWA5-F1
#
_entry.id   AF-A0A117IWA5-F1
#
_cell.length_a   1.000
_cell.length_b   1.000
_cell.length_c   1.000
_cell.angle_alpha   90.00
_cell.angle_beta   90.00
_cell.angle_gamma   90.00
#
_symmetry.space_group_name_H-M   'P 1'
#
loop_
_entity.id
_entity.type
_entity.pdbx_description
1 polymer ?
#
loop_
_entity_poly.entity_id
_entity_poly.type
_entity_poly.pdbx_seq_one_letter_code
_entity_poly.pdbx_strand_id
1 'polypeptide(L)' 'MARIRMLVSVAGAGFSWQPGQVVDLPGAEAAKWADGVRAVLIRDEPMETPERAAGAETAARPRTRRTTRKG' A
#
# COMPACT_ATOMS: atom_id res chain seq x y z
N MET A 1 4.19 -16.44 2.51
CA MET A 1 5.23 -15.84 3.37
C MET A 1 4.69 -14.53 3.93
N ALA A 2 5.23 -14.06 5.05
CA ALA A 2 4.84 -12.81 5.70
C ALA A 2 6.08 -11.96 5.97
N ARG A 3 5.95 -10.64 5.79
CA ARG A 3 7.05 -9.70 6.00
C ARG A 3 6.91 -9.03 7.37
N ILE A 4 8.00 -8.95 8.10
CA ILE A 4 8.09 -8.20 9.36
C ILE A 4 9.10 -7.08 9.23
N ARG A 5 8.84 -5.94 9.89
CA ARG A 5 9.81 -4.86 10.08
C ARG A 5 10.36 -4.95 11.50
N MET A 6 11.67 -5.11 11.62
CA MET A 6 12.34 -5.11 12.91
C MET A 6 12.29 -3.71 13.53
N LEU A 7 11.99 -3.63 14.81
CA LEU A 7 12.04 -2.39 15.59
C LEU A 7 13.34 -2.27 16.38
N VAL A 8 13.95 -3.40 16.72
CA VAL A 8 15.19 -3.50 17.50
C VAL A 8 16.21 -4.39 16.78
N SER A 9 17.50 -4.23 17.13
CA SER A 9 18.54 -5.14 16.67
C SER A 9 18.40 -6.49 17.35
N VAL A 10 18.44 -7.57 16.57
CA VAL A 10 18.42 -8.96 17.07
C VAL A 10 19.49 -9.75 16.33
N ALA A 11 20.34 -10.45 17.07
CA ALA A 11 21.30 -11.39 16.50
C ALA A 11 21.08 -12.78 17.10
N GLY A 12 21.09 -13.79 16.25
CA GLY A 12 21.01 -15.19 16.61
C GLY A 12 22.04 -16.02 15.85
N ALA A 13 22.02 -17.33 16.04
CA ALA A 13 22.93 -18.24 15.34
C ALA A 13 22.66 -18.21 13.83
N GLY A 14 23.51 -17.51 13.08
CA GLY A 14 23.44 -17.42 11.62
C GLY A 14 22.54 -16.30 11.08
N PHE A 15 22.00 -15.42 11.93
CA PHE A 15 21.27 -14.24 11.46
C PHE A 15 21.53 -13.02 12.33
N SER A 16 21.57 -11.86 11.70
CA SER A 16 21.61 -10.57 12.39
C SER A 16 20.68 -9.62 11.68
N TRP A 17 19.77 -9.04 12.44
CA TRP A 17 18.79 -8.10 11.95
C TRP A 17 18.91 -6.78 12.68
N GLN A 18 18.79 -5.70 11.91
CA GLN A 18 18.93 -4.33 12.39
C GLN A 18 17.55 -3.68 12.50
N PRO A 19 17.38 -2.65 13.36
CA PRO A 19 16.16 -1.87 13.42
C PRO A 19 15.86 -1.27 12.05
N GLY A 20 14.61 -1.36 11.63
CA GLY A 20 14.13 -0.96 10.32
C GLY A 20 14.30 -2.03 9.22
N GLN A 21 15.08 -3.09 9.44
CA GLN A 21 15.25 -4.14 8.45
C GLN A 21 13.95 -4.92 8.25
N VAL A 22 13.62 -5.19 6.99
CA VAL A 22 12.48 -6.01 6.59
C VAL A 22 12.94 -7.45 6.36
N VAL A 23 12.27 -8.40 7.00
CA VAL A 23 12.59 -9.83 6.90
C VAL A 23 11.35 -10.58 6.43
N ASP A 24 11.53 -11.47 5.45
CA ASP A 24 10.50 -12.38 4.96
C ASP A 24 10.63 -13.72 5.67
N LEU A 25 9.55 -14.16 6.34
CA LEU A 25 9.51 -15.39 7.12
C LEU A 25 8.17 -16.12 6.88
N PRO A 26 8.09 -17.42 7.23
CA PRO A 26 6.80 -18.11 7.30
C PRO A 26 5.83 -17.40 8.25
N GLY A 27 4.53 -17.36 7.91
CA GLY A 27 3.54 -16.58 8.67
C GLY A 27 3.49 -16.92 10.17
N ALA A 28 3.63 -18.20 10.51
CA ALA A 28 3.70 -18.64 11.91
C ALA A 28 4.95 -18.15 12.65
N GLU A 29 6.10 -18.06 11.98
CA GLU A 29 7.33 -17.52 12.55
C GLU A 29 7.27 -15.99 12.63
N ALA A 30 6.80 -15.33 11.57
CA ALA A 30 6.58 -13.89 11.54
C ALA A 30 5.67 -13.44 12.70
N ALA A 31 4.60 -14.18 12.99
CA ALA A 31 3.69 -13.89 14.10
C ALA A 31 4.37 -13.98 15.48
N LYS A 32 5.38 -14.84 15.66
CA LYS A 32 6.14 -14.93 16.93
C LYS A 32 7.03 -13.71 17.16
N TRP A 33 7.54 -13.12 16.09
CA TRP A 33 8.40 -11.93 16.16
C TRP A 33 7.60 -10.62 16.16
N ALA A 34 6.41 -10.62 15.57
CA ALA A 34 5.54 -9.46 15.47
C ALA A 34 4.74 -9.19 16.75
N ASP A 35 5.43 -9.14 17.90
CA ASP A 35 4.84 -8.85 19.21
C ASP A 35 4.59 -7.35 19.46
N GLY A 36 5.03 -6.48 18.55
CA GLY A 36 4.91 -5.01 18.67
C GLY A 36 6.07 -4.34 19.39
N VAL A 37 6.94 -5.09 20.05
CA VAL A 37 8.19 -4.61 20.69
C VAL A 37 9.39 -4.97 19.83
N ARG A 38 9.50 -6.22 19.36
CA ARG A 38 10.66 -6.67 18.57
C ARG A 38 10.52 -6.37 17.09
N ALA A 39 9.35 -6.67 16.53
CA ALA A 39 9.02 -6.42 15.15
C ALA A 39 7.52 -6.14 15.00
N VAL A 40 7.13 -5.68 13.81
CA VAL A 40 5.74 -5.49 13.41
C VAL A 40 5.48 -6.19 12.08
N LEU A 41 4.30 -6.80 11.92
CA LEU A 41 3.87 -7.33 10.63
C LEU A 41 3.68 -6.19 9.64
N ILE A 42 4.33 -6.31 8.48
CA ILE A 42 4.03 -5.48 7.32
C ILE A 42 2.93 -6.22 6.57
N ARG A 43 1.73 -5.65 6.58
CA ARG A 43 0.72 -6.12 5.64
C ARG A 43 1.11 -5.65 4.26
N ASP A 44 1.50 -6.60 3.41
CA ASP A 44 1.51 -6.43 1.96
C ASP A 44 0.04 -6.51 1.51
N GLU A 45 -0.80 -5.59 2.01
CA GLU A 45 -2.06 -5.36 1.32
C GLU A 45 -1.59 -4.71 0.00
N PRO A 46 -1.79 -5.33 -1.17
CA PRO A 46 -1.89 -4.48 -2.34
C PRO A 46 -2.94 -3.47 -1.93
N MET A 47 -2.56 -2.19 -1.96
CA MET A 47 -3.53 -1.14 -1.93
C MET A 47 -4.40 -1.36 -3.17
N GLU A 48 -5.40 -2.24 -3.08
CA GLU A 48 -6.51 -2.32 -4.00
C GLU A 48 -7.34 -1.08 -3.75
N THR A 49 -6.77 0.06 -4.12
CA THR A 49 -7.56 1.16 -4.62
C THR A 49 -7.44 1.11 -6.13
N PRO A 50 -8.42 0.48 -6.80
CA PRO A 50 -8.74 0.96 -8.12
C PRO A 50 -10.25 1.21 -8.21
N GLU A 51 -10.82 2.08 -7.37
CA GLU A 51 -12.08 2.71 -7.78
C GLU A 51 -12.33 4.09 -7.16
N ARG A 52 -11.52 5.07 -7.58
CA ARG A 52 -12.11 6.36 -7.96
C ARG A 52 -11.59 6.81 -9.31
N ALA A 53 -11.74 5.92 -10.29
CA ALA A 53 -11.93 6.30 -11.67
C ALA A 53 -13.45 6.32 -11.97
N ALA A 54 -14.23 7.10 -11.20
CA ALA A 54 -15.60 7.39 -11.56
C ALA A 54 -15.62 8.63 -12.47
N GLY A 55 -15.37 8.40 -13.76
CA GLY A 55 -16.01 9.14 -14.84
C GLY A 55 -15.59 10.59 -15.08
N ALA A 56 -14.33 10.83 -15.40
CA ALA A 56 -13.98 11.96 -16.27
C ALA A 56 -14.27 11.61 -17.74
N GLU A 57 -15.50 11.20 -18.07
CA GLU A 57 -15.94 11.02 -19.47
C GLU A 57 -17.48 10.88 -19.53
N THR A 58 -18.17 12.03 -19.58
CA THR A 58 -19.42 12.12 -20.34
C THR A 58 -19.18 13.17 -21.41
N ALA A 59 -18.45 12.76 -22.45
CA ALA A 59 -18.46 13.48 -23.70
C ALA A 59 -19.78 13.17 -24.44
N ALA A 60 -20.37 14.24 -24.98
CA ALA A 60 -21.43 14.30 -25.99
C ALA A 60 -22.87 14.16 -25.44
N ARG A 61 -23.82 15.04 -25.79
CA ARG A 61 -24.13 15.60 -27.12
C ARG A 61 -24.91 16.96 -27.01
N PRO A 62 -25.57 17.51 -28.07
CA PRO A 62 -25.05 18.58 -28.90
C PRO A 62 -25.96 19.84 -28.98
N ARG A 63 -25.42 20.91 -29.60
CA ARG A 63 -26.10 22.00 -30.34
C ARG A 63 -27.32 22.69 -29.68
N THR A 64 -27.10 23.92 -29.22
CA THR A 64 -28.06 25.01 -29.50
C THR A 64 -27.31 26.19 -30.12
N ARG A 65 -27.52 26.31 -31.43
CA ARG A 65 -27.27 27.48 -32.25
C ARG A 65 -28.18 28.60 -31.75
N ARG A 66 -27.63 29.72 -31.28
CA ARG A 66 -28.39 30.98 -31.23
C ARG A 66 -27.54 32.10 -31.83
N THR A 67 -27.93 32.44 -33.06
CA THR A 67 -27.51 33.63 -33.78
C THR A 67 -28.16 34.85 -33.13
N THR A 68 -27.43 35.94 -32.90
CA THR A 68 -27.85 37.37 -33.04
C THR A 68 -26.57 38.20 -32.81
N ARG A 69 -25.86 38.70 -33.82
CA ARG A 69 -26.02 40.02 -34.48
C ARG A 69 -26.28 41.21 -33.54
N LYS A 70 -25.48 42.27 -33.75
CA LYS A 70 -25.48 43.67 -33.26
C LYS A 70 -24.62 43.93 -32.02
N GLY A 71 -23.76 44.94 -32.01
CA GLY A 71 -23.51 46.02 -32.99
C GLY A 71 -22.31 46.85 -32.56
#